data_AF-A0AAU2VUN1-F1
#
_entry.id   AF-A0AAU2VUN1-F1
#
_cell.length_a   1.000
_cell.length_b   1.000
_cell.length_c   1.000
_cell.angle_alpha   90.00
_cell.angle_beta   90.00
_cell.angle_gamma   90.00
#
_symmetry.space_group_name_H-M   'P 1'
#
loop_
_entity.id
_entity.type
_entity.pdbx_description
1 polymer ?
#
loop_
_entity_poly.entity_id
_entity_poly.type
_entity_poly.pdbx_seq_one_letter_code
_entity_poly.pdbx_strand_id
1 'polypeptide(L)'
;MKYHQAARKAATGDAGDDDLWDSRDTAAEAGKAKVSYYVHTAPLREEVKRGRLDDPDFLKSLDDAMESAGQNLALDAGRLAESGGRDALAEARENDAEVIGWYRKTDADPCGFCAMLASRGAAYSKFTEPDKFHKGCHCQTLPLFRGVSMPPEDAAKRDEYLARFKATPGSGSRQARAFQEAFDTERKARRDDQSA
;
A
#
# COMPACT_ATOMS: atom_id res chain seq x y z
N MET A 1 2.82 1.03 -43.81
CA MET A 1 4.00 1.81 -43.38
C MET A 1 3.75 3.32 -43.47
N LYS A 2 2.80 3.89 -42.71
CA LYS A 2 2.53 5.34 -42.66
C LYS A 2 2.16 5.83 -41.24
N TYR A 3 2.65 5.17 -40.19
CA TYR A 3 2.41 5.57 -38.79
C TYR A 3 3.62 6.21 -38.09
N HIS A 4 4.80 6.21 -38.71
CA HIS A 4 6.04 6.72 -38.08
C HIS A 4 6.32 8.22 -38.29
N GLN A 5 5.52 8.95 -39.08
CA GLN A 5 5.76 10.38 -39.36
C GLN A 5 4.91 11.35 -38.54
N ALA A 6 3.81 10.90 -37.91
CA ALA A 6 3.00 11.77 -37.05
C ALA A 6 3.58 11.91 -35.63
N ALA A 7 4.34 10.93 -35.14
CA ALA A 7 4.97 10.97 -33.81
C ALA A 7 6.27 11.81 -33.76
N ARG A 8 6.78 12.29 -34.90
CA ARG A 8 8.06 13.02 -34.96
C ARG A 8 7.93 14.55 -34.96
N LYS A 9 6.73 15.11 -35.03
CA LYS A 9 6.52 16.57 -35.10
C LYS A 9 6.17 17.23 -33.75
N ALA A 10 6.15 16.46 -32.66
CA ALA A 10 6.07 16.98 -31.30
C ALA A 10 7.44 17.00 -30.58
N ALA A 11 8.53 16.62 -31.27
CA ALA A 11 9.85 16.39 -30.68
C ALA A 11 10.91 17.43 -31.12
N THR A 12 10.51 18.65 -31.46
CA THR A 12 11.46 19.74 -31.72
C THR A 12 11.00 21.01 -31.01
N GLY A 13 11.35 21.10 -29.73
CA GLY A 13 11.19 22.26 -28.88
C GLY A 13 12.07 22.08 -27.65
N ASP A 14 13.27 22.66 -27.74
CA ASP A 14 14.32 22.85 -26.73
C ASP A 14 14.91 21.65 -25.99
N ALA A 15 16.23 21.54 -26.13
CA ALA A 15 17.10 20.77 -25.26
C ALA A 15 17.15 21.45 -23.88
N GLY A 16 16.69 20.72 -22.86
CA GLY A 16 16.81 21.12 -21.46
C GLY A 16 16.43 19.94 -20.58
N ASP A 17 17.44 19.20 -20.13
CA ASP A 17 17.45 18.27 -19.00
C ASP A 17 16.26 17.29 -18.94
N ASP A 18 16.26 16.31 -19.85
CA ASP A 18 15.30 15.21 -19.94
C ASP A 18 15.68 14.03 -19.04
N ASP A 19 15.86 14.29 -17.74
CA ASP A 19 15.70 13.23 -16.75
C ASP A 19 14.21 13.00 -16.52
N LEU A 20 13.60 12.20 -17.40
CA LEU A 20 12.22 11.69 -17.26
C LEU A 20 12.01 10.92 -15.93
N TRP A 21 13.09 10.66 -15.18
CA TRP A 21 13.13 10.01 -13.87
C TRP A 21 13.46 10.97 -12.69
N ASP A 22 13.75 12.25 -12.93
CA ASP A 22 14.20 13.22 -11.91
C ASP A 22 13.09 14.14 -11.37
N SER A 23 11.86 14.04 -11.90
CA SER A 23 10.70 14.67 -11.24
C SER A 23 10.19 13.85 -10.05
N ARG A 24 11.09 13.20 -9.29
CA ARG A 24 10.72 12.68 -7.97
C ARG A 24 10.19 13.85 -7.17
N ASP A 25 8.95 13.76 -6.71
CA ASP A 25 8.38 14.73 -5.77
C ASP A 25 9.07 14.57 -4.40
N THR A 26 10.31 15.03 -4.34
CA THR A 26 11.18 14.98 -3.16
C THR A 26 10.56 15.74 -2.00
N ALA A 27 9.69 16.72 -2.27
CA ALA A 27 8.94 17.43 -1.26
C ALA A 27 7.85 16.55 -0.63
N ALA A 28 7.09 15.81 -1.43
CA ALA A 28 6.13 14.83 -0.91
C ALA A 28 6.83 13.70 -0.14
N GLU A 29 7.94 13.17 -0.67
CA GLU A 29 8.72 12.12 0.00
C GLU A 29 9.35 12.61 1.31
N ALA A 30 9.96 13.80 1.33
CA ALA A 30 10.46 14.42 2.55
C ALA A 30 9.32 14.71 3.55
N GLY A 31 8.14 15.10 3.05
CA GLY A 31 6.93 15.26 3.86
C GLY A 31 6.50 13.95 4.52
N LYS A 32 6.44 12.85 3.77
CA LYS A 32 6.12 11.50 4.28
C LYS A 32 7.15 11.04 5.32
N ALA A 33 8.44 11.23 5.05
CA ALA A 33 9.52 10.87 5.97
C ALA A 33 9.46 11.70 7.26
N LYS A 34 9.22 13.01 7.15
CA LYS A 34 9.06 13.91 8.29
C LYS A 34 7.86 13.50 9.14
N VAL A 35 6.69 13.30 8.53
CA VAL A 35 5.48 12.85 9.25
C VAL A 35 5.74 11.52 9.96
N SER A 36 6.37 10.55 9.29
CA SER A 36 6.75 9.27 9.90
C SER A 36 7.64 9.47 11.13
N TYR A 37 8.71 10.27 11.00
CA TYR A 37 9.60 10.61 12.13
C TYR A 37 8.82 11.23 13.30
N TYR A 38 7.97 12.22 13.06
CA TYR A 38 7.20 12.89 14.12
C TYR A 38 6.19 11.94 14.78
N VAL A 39 5.44 11.17 14.01
CA VAL A 39 4.42 10.24 14.53
C VAL A 39 5.05 9.21 15.47
N HIS A 40 6.25 8.73 15.15
CA HIS A 40 6.90 7.68 15.96
C HIS A 40 7.72 8.24 17.12
N THR A 41 8.22 9.47 17.03
CA THR A 41 9.04 10.09 18.10
C THR A 41 8.25 10.96 19.07
N ALA A 42 7.05 11.41 18.70
CA ALA A 42 6.20 12.20 19.60
C ALA A 42 5.84 11.46 20.91
N PRO A 43 5.48 10.16 20.89
CA PRO A 43 5.21 9.40 22.13
C PRO A 43 6.44 9.36 23.05
N LEU A 44 7.63 9.10 22.49
CA LEU A 44 8.90 9.10 23.24
C LEU A 44 9.16 10.45 23.90
N ARG A 45 8.90 11.55 23.19
CA ARG A 45 9.11 12.90 23.71
C ARG A 45 8.20 13.20 24.90
N GLU A 46 6.97 12.69 24.90
CA GLU A 46 6.05 12.87 26.01
C GLU A 46 6.41 11.99 27.22
N GLU A 47 6.86 10.75 27.01
CA GLU A 47 7.38 9.89 28.09
C GLU A 47 8.62 10.51 28.74
N VAL A 48 9.61 10.96 27.95
CA VAL A 48 10.83 11.60 28.47
C VAL A 48 10.54 12.82 29.34
N LYS A 49 9.48 13.59 29.04
CA LYS A 49 9.08 14.74 29.87
C LYS A 49 8.46 14.36 31.21
N ARG A 50 7.89 13.15 31.33
CA ARG A 50 7.23 12.68 32.55
C ARG A 50 8.18 12.02 33.54
N GLY A 51 9.27 11.44 33.05
CA GLY A 51 10.07 10.51 33.83
C GLY A 51 11.24 11.11 34.60
N ARG A 52 11.68 10.34 35.59
CA ARG A 52 13.00 10.46 36.19
C ARG A 52 13.77 9.19 35.91
N LEU A 53 15.03 9.32 35.48
CA LEU A 53 15.88 8.18 35.09
C LEU A 53 16.21 7.21 36.24
N ASP A 54 15.83 7.51 37.47
CA ASP A 54 16.01 6.67 38.66
C ASP A 54 14.77 5.84 39.04
N ASP A 55 13.66 5.99 38.32
CA ASP A 55 12.42 5.23 38.54
C ASP A 55 12.38 3.97 37.65
N PRO A 56 12.38 2.74 38.23
CA PRO A 56 12.33 1.49 37.46
C PRO A 56 11.09 1.36 36.57
N ASP A 57 9.94 1.85 37.01
CA ASP A 57 8.70 1.76 36.22
C ASP A 57 8.76 2.70 35.01
N PHE A 58 9.40 3.87 35.17
CA PHE A 58 9.68 4.77 34.05
C PHE A 58 10.69 4.20 33.06
N LEU A 59 11.77 3.56 33.54
CA LEU A 59 12.74 2.93 32.64
C LEU A 59 12.07 1.85 31.78
N LYS A 60 11.17 1.06 32.38
CA LYS A 60 10.37 0.08 31.65
C LYS A 60 9.43 0.74 30.62
N SER A 61 8.73 1.82 30.98
CA SER A 61 7.85 2.52 30.03
C SER A 61 8.63 3.13 28.87
N LEU A 62 9.84 3.64 29.14
CA LEU A 62 10.75 4.16 28.12
C LEU A 62 11.22 3.05 27.18
N ASP A 63 11.60 1.88 27.70
CA ASP A 63 11.99 0.71 26.90
C ASP A 63 10.84 0.26 25.98
N ASP A 64 9.63 0.09 26.52
CA ASP A 64 8.43 -0.29 25.75
C ASP A 64 8.14 0.74 24.64
N ALA A 65 8.29 2.03 24.94
CA ALA A 65 8.10 3.10 23.97
C ALA A 65 9.18 3.10 22.87
N MET A 66 10.44 2.83 23.23
CA MET A 66 11.56 2.73 22.28
C MET A 66 11.41 1.52 21.36
N GLU A 67 11.02 0.37 21.92
CA GLU A 67 10.74 -0.84 21.14
C GLU A 67 9.61 -0.60 20.13
N SER A 68 8.48 -0.07 20.59
CA SER A 68 7.34 0.27 19.74
C SER A 68 7.72 1.28 18.65
N ALA A 69 8.48 2.32 18.98
CA ALA A 69 8.97 3.28 18.00
C ALA A 69 9.84 2.58 16.94
N GLY A 70 10.80 1.75 17.35
CA GLY A 70 11.67 1.00 16.45
C GLY A 70 10.91 0.09 15.49
N GLN A 71 9.96 -0.70 16.00
CA GLN A 71 9.11 -1.57 15.18
C GLN A 71 8.28 -0.76 14.17
N ASN A 72 7.69 0.35 14.61
CA ASN A 72 6.87 1.20 13.75
C ASN A 72 7.69 1.91 12.65
N LEU A 73 8.91 2.38 12.98
CA LEU A 73 9.84 2.92 12.00
C LEU A 73 10.19 1.88 10.93
N ALA A 74 10.46 0.63 11.32
CA ALA A 74 10.80 -0.42 10.37
C ALA A 74 9.64 -0.72 9.40
N LEU A 75 8.41 -0.81 9.90
CA LEU A 75 7.21 -1.02 9.08
C LEU A 75 6.95 0.13 8.11
N ASP A 76 7.23 1.37 8.52
CA ASP A 76 7.10 2.54 7.67
C ASP A 76 8.22 2.66 6.64
N ALA A 77 9.45 2.30 7.00
CA ALA A 77 10.57 2.21 6.05
C ALA A 77 10.24 1.22 4.93
N GLY A 78 9.67 0.06 5.27
CA GLY A 78 9.17 -0.89 4.29
C GLY A 78 8.08 -0.30 3.39
N ARG A 79 7.10 0.41 3.97
CA ARG A 79 6.07 1.12 3.19
C ARG A 79 6.67 2.14 2.23
N LEU A 80 7.66 2.91 2.67
CA LEU A 80 8.34 3.91 1.85
C LEU A 80 9.10 3.26 0.69
N ALA A 81 9.86 2.19 0.96
CA ALA A 81 10.56 1.43 -0.07
C ALA A 81 9.60 0.90 -1.15
N GLU A 82 8.45 0.38 -0.73
CA GLU A 82 7.43 -0.10 -1.66
C GLU A 82 6.65 1.02 -2.37
N SER A 83 6.68 2.25 -1.86
CA SER A 83 5.89 3.36 -2.42
C SER A 83 6.37 3.72 -3.83
N GLY A 84 7.69 3.70 -4.09
CA GLY A 84 8.20 3.98 -5.44
C GLY A 84 7.65 3.03 -6.52
N GLY A 85 7.51 1.74 -6.20
CA GLY A 85 6.88 0.77 -7.11
C GLY A 85 5.38 1.02 -7.30
N ARG A 86 4.68 1.39 -6.23
CA ARG A 86 3.24 1.72 -6.28
C ARG A 86 2.97 2.97 -7.11
N ASP A 87 3.81 3.99 -6.95
CA ASP A 87 3.70 5.25 -7.67
C ASP A 87 3.94 5.03 -9.17
N ALA A 88 4.96 4.24 -9.54
CA ALA A 88 5.19 3.86 -10.93
C ALA A 88 4.01 3.07 -11.54
N LEU A 89 3.40 2.16 -10.77
CA LEU A 89 2.22 1.41 -11.23
C LEU A 89 0.97 2.30 -11.34
N ALA A 90 0.80 3.27 -10.44
CA ALA A 90 -0.27 4.26 -10.49
C ALA A 90 -0.12 5.16 -11.73
N GLU A 91 1.10 5.61 -12.01
CA GLU A 91 1.42 6.40 -13.20
C GLU A 91 1.16 5.61 -14.49
N ALA A 92 1.63 4.35 -14.56
CA ALA A 92 1.37 3.49 -15.71
C ALA A 92 -0.14 3.29 -15.95
N ARG A 93 -0.92 3.09 -14.87
CA ARG A 93 -2.38 2.98 -14.95
C ARG A 93 -3.03 4.24 -15.52
N GLU A 94 -2.52 5.41 -15.15
CA GLU A 94 -3.13 6.70 -15.49
C GLU A 94 -2.76 7.19 -16.90
N ASN A 95 -1.58 6.81 -17.38
CA ASN A 95 -1.03 7.32 -18.64
C ASN A 95 -1.04 6.32 -19.82
N ASP A 96 -1.27 5.03 -19.58
CA ASP A 96 -1.28 4.02 -20.65
C ASP A 96 -2.71 3.69 -21.12
N ALA A 97 -2.98 3.96 -22.40
CA ALA A 97 -4.29 3.72 -23.03
C ALA A 97 -4.64 2.24 -23.22
N GLU A 98 -3.67 1.32 -23.13
CA GLU A 98 -3.90 -0.11 -23.17
C GLU A 98 -4.38 -0.67 -21.82
N VAL A 99 -4.32 0.12 -20.74
CA VAL A 99 -4.84 -0.27 -19.43
C VAL A 99 -6.37 -0.28 -19.48
N ILE A 100 -6.96 -1.46 -19.31
CA ILE A 100 -8.42 -1.66 -19.29
C ILE A 100 -9.00 -1.69 -17.88
N GLY A 101 -8.14 -1.73 -16.86
CA GLY A 101 -8.50 -1.69 -15.45
C GLY A 101 -7.30 -2.02 -14.57
N TRP A 102 -7.52 -2.18 -13.28
CA TRP A 102 -6.50 -2.63 -12.33
C TRP A 102 -7.08 -3.58 -11.30
N TYR A 103 -6.21 -4.39 -10.69
CA TYR A 103 -6.56 -5.29 -9.60
C TYR A 103 -5.53 -5.20 -8.46
N ARG A 104 -5.94 -5.63 -7.27
CA ARG A 104 -5.05 -5.72 -6.11
C ARG A 104 -4.31 -7.05 -6.15
N LYS A 105 -2.98 -7.01 -6.26
CA LYS A 105 -2.12 -8.14 -5.97
C LYS A 105 -1.81 -8.15 -4.48
N THR A 106 -2.07 -9.25 -3.80
CA THR A 106 -1.80 -9.39 -2.37
C THR A 106 -0.47 -10.07 -2.12
N ASP A 107 0.11 -9.81 -0.95
CA ASP A 107 1.16 -10.67 -0.39
C ASP A 107 0.54 -11.94 0.21
N ALA A 108 1.33 -12.69 0.98
CA ALA A 108 0.88 -13.91 1.64
C ALA A 108 -0.01 -13.67 2.87
N ASP A 109 0.00 -12.48 3.47
CA ASP A 109 -0.76 -12.13 4.67
C ASP A 109 -1.39 -10.72 4.59
N PRO A 110 -2.29 -10.49 3.61
CA PRO A 110 -2.87 -9.18 3.38
C PRO A 110 -3.83 -8.80 4.50
N CYS A 111 -4.02 -7.50 4.73
CA CYS A 111 -5.12 -7.03 5.57
C CYS A 111 -6.49 -7.27 4.90
N GLY A 112 -7.55 -7.27 5.69
CA GLY A 112 -8.92 -7.47 5.22
C GLY A 112 -9.32 -6.46 4.13
N PHE A 113 -8.84 -5.22 4.20
CA PHE A 113 -9.08 -4.22 3.17
C PHE A 113 -8.46 -4.61 1.82
N CYS A 114 -7.20 -5.07 1.81
CA CYS A 114 -6.53 -5.51 0.60
C CYS A 114 -7.17 -6.78 0.02
N ALA A 115 -7.51 -7.76 0.86
CA ALA A 115 -8.24 -8.95 0.43
C ALA A 115 -9.61 -8.59 -0.18
N MET A 116 -10.32 -7.61 0.39
CA MET A 116 -11.58 -7.10 -0.14
C MET A 116 -11.38 -6.41 -1.51
N LEU A 117 -10.32 -5.63 -1.68
CA LEU A 117 -10.05 -5.01 -2.98
C LEU A 117 -9.67 -6.05 -4.04
N ALA A 118 -8.90 -7.07 -3.66
CA ALA A 118 -8.47 -8.17 -4.53
C ALA A 118 -9.64 -9.03 -5.00
N SER A 119 -10.64 -9.25 -4.14
CA SER A 119 -11.83 -10.03 -4.50
C SER A 119 -12.64 -9.43 -5.65
N ARG A 120 -12.50 -8.12 -5.92
CA ARG A 120 -13.23 -7.43 -7.00
C ARG A 120 -12.64 -7.68 -8.39
N GLY A 121 -11.41 -8.19 -8.47
CA GLY A 121 -10.70 -8.38 -9.75
C GLY A 121 -10.40 -7.07 -10.48
N ALA A 122 -10.23 -7.15 -11.80
CA ALA A 122 -9.85 -6.02 -12.65
C ALA A 122 -11.03 -5.08 -13.01
N ALA A 123 -11.87 -4.75 -12.03
CA ALA A 123 -13.14 -4.05 -12.23
C ALA A 123 -13.03 -2.52 -12.16
N TYR A 124 -11.88 -1.98 -11.77
CA TYR A 124 -11.76 -0.57 -11.46
C TYR A 124 -11.19 0.21 -12.64
N SER A 125 -12.03 0.98 -13.32
CA SER A 125 -11.59 1.95 -14.32
C SER A 125 -11.58 3.38 -13.78
N LYS A 126 -12.37 3.73 -12.74
CA LYS A 126 -12.55 5.13 -12.26
C LYS A 126 -12.92 5.34 -10.78
N PHE A 127 -12.78 4.35 -9.88
CA PHE A 127 -13.19 4.50 -8.46
C PHE A 127 -12.03 4.79 -7.49
N THR A 128 -12.38 5.44 -6.38
CA THR A 128 -11.58 6.21 -5.39
C THR A 128 -10.34 5.51 -4.81
N GLU A 129 -9.23 6.26 -4.80
CA GLU A 129 -8.01 6.07 -4.00
C GLU A 129 -7.59 4.60 -3.78
N PRO A 130 -7.25 3.87 -4.86
CA PRO A 130 -6.65 2.54 -4.75
C PRO A 130 -5.38 2.55 -3.91
N ASP A 131 -4.66 3.66 -3.86
CA ASP A 131 -3.28 3.66 -3.37
C ASP A 131 -3.20 4.00 -1.87
N LYS A 132 -4.17 3.49 -1.09
CA LYS A 132 -4.16 3.53 0.38
C LYS A 132 -3.44 2.32 0.95
N PHE A 133 -2.25 2.54 1.46
CA PHE A 133 -1.42 1.51 2.08
C PHE A 133 -0.99 1.93 3.47
N HIS A 134 -1.21 1.04 4.44
CA HIS A 134 -0.70 1.21 5.80
C HIS A 134 0.73 0.67 5.91
N LYS A 135 1.41 0.98 7.03
CA LYS A 135 2.72 0.42 7.37
C LYS A 135 2.67 -1.11 7.42
N GLY A 136 3.71 -1.78 6.93
CA GLY A 136 3.76 -3.25 6.87
C GLY A 136 2.79 -3.92 5.89
N CYS A 137 2.26 -3.19 4.89
CA CYS A 137 1.49 -3.75 3.79
C CYS A 137 2.38 -3.96 2.56
N HIS A 138 2.44 -5.17 2.01
CA HIS A 138 3.24 -5.48 0.80
C HIS A 138 2.38 -5.74 -0.45
N CYS A 139 1.08 -5.41 -0.39
CA CYS A 139 0.17 -5.57 -1.52
C CYS A 139 0.38 -4.49 -2.59
N GLN A 140 0.12 -4.76 -3.86
CA GLN A 140 0.37 -3.83 -4.98
C GLN A 140 -0.90 -3.58 -5.82
N THR A 141 -0.98 -2.44 -6.51
CA THR A 141 -2.07 -2.15 -7.47
C THR A 141 -1.56 -2.43 -8.88
N LEU A 142 -1.89 -3.58 -9.48
CA LEU A 142 -1.38 -3.93 -10.81
C LEU A 142 -2.36 -3.51 -11.93
N PRO A 143 -1.88 -2.85 -13.00
CA PRO A 143 -2.68 -2.61 -14.19
C PRO A 143 -2.97 -3.92 -14.93
N LEU A 144 -4.14 -4.00 -15.54
CA LEU A 144 -4.50 -5.05 -16.48
C LEU A 144 -4.56 -4.43 -17.88
N PHE A 145 -3.75 -4.97 -18.79
CA PHE A 145 -3.65 -4.49 -20.17
C PHE A 145 -4.58 -5.25 -21.11
N ARG A 146 -4.98 -4.59 -22.18
CA ARG A 146 -5.79 -5.19 -23.25
C ARG A 146 -5.12 -6.44 -23.82
N GLY A 147 -5.91 -7.50 -23.99
CA GLY A 147 -5.41 -8.77 -24.54
C GLY A 147 -4.60 -9.62 -23.56
N VAL A 148 -4.36 -9.13 -22.34
CA VAL A 148 -3.69 -9.87 -21.26
C VAL A 148 -4.72 -10.24 -20.19
N SER A 149 -4.77 -11.51 -19.81
CA SER A 149 -5.56 -11.96 -18.66
C SER A 149 -4.76 -11.82 -17.37
N MET A 150 -5.47 -11.70 -16.26
CA MET A 150 -4.85 -11.78 -14.93
C MET A 150 -4.04 -13.09 -14.80
N PRO A 151 -2.83 -13.06 -14.22
CA PRO A 151 -2.06 -14.26 -13.95
C PRO A 151 -2.90 -15.30 -13.17
N PRO A 152 -2.78 -16.60 -13.47
CA PRO A 152 -3.61 -17.63 -12.83
C PRO A 152 -3.55 -17.62 -11.30
N GLU A 153 -2.39 -17.34 -10.72
CA GLU A 153 -2.19 -17.24 -9.28
C GLU A 153 -2.96 -16.07 -8.65
N ASP A 154 -2.95 -14.91 -9.30
CA ASP A 154 -3.66 -13.72 -8.85
C ASP A 154 -5.18 -13.91 -9.04
N ALA A 155 -5.58 -14.59 -10.13
CA ALA A 155 -6.96 -14.96 -10.38
C ALA A 155 -7.51 -15.95 -9.34
N ALA A 156 -6.71 -16.96 -8.97
CA ALA A 156 -7.08 -17.92 -7.92
C ALA A 156 -7.25 -17.22 -6.57
N LYS A 157 -6.36 -16.28 -6.22
CA LYS A 157 -6.49 -15.50 -4.98
C LYS A 157 -7.71 -14.58 -4.99
N ARG A 158 -7.99 -13.92 -6.12
CA ARG A 158 -9.25 -13.18 -6.30
C ARG A 158 -10.46 -14.08 -6.03
N ASP A 159 -10.51 -15.28 -6.61
CA ASP A 159 -11.66 -16.18 -6.45
C ASP A 159 -11.83 -16.68 -5.02
N GLU A 160 -10.72 -17.00 -4.33
CA GLU A 160 -10.71 -17.34 -2.91
C GLU A 160 -11.33 -16.21 -2.08
N TYR A 161 -10.86 -14.97 -2.27
CA TYR A 161 -11.38 -13.82 -1.53
C TYR A 161 -12.82 -13.47 -1.92
N LEU A 162 -13.19 -13.66 -3.19
CA LEU A 162 -14.55 -13.43 -3.67
C LEU A 162 -15.55 -14.42 -3.06
N ALA A 163 -15.17 -15.70 -2.96
CA ALA A 163 -15.99 -16.70 -2.30
C ALA A 163 -16.24 -16.33 -0.83
N ARG A 164 -15.19 -15.92 -0.11
CA ARG A 164 -15.31 -15.44 1.28
C ARG A 164 -16.16 -14.17 1.41
N PHE A 165 -15.96 -13.21 0.51
CA PHE A 165 -16.74 -11.97 0.51
C PHE A 165 -18.23 -12.25 0.27
N LYS A 166 -18.56 -13.12 -0.69
CA LYS A 166 -19.95 -13.54 -0.95
C LYS A 166 -20.59 -14.29 0.22
N ALA A 167 -19.81 -15.06 0.97
CA ALA A 167 -20.27 -15.75 2.17
C ALA A 167 -20.43 -14.81 3.39
N THR A 168 -19.86 -13.59 3.33
CA THR A 168 -19.97 -12.62 4.41
C THR A 168 -21.39 -12.03 4.46
N PRO A 169 -22.08 -12.09 5.62
CA PRO A 169 -23.42 -11.53 5.75
C PRO A 169 -23.48 -10.01 5.53
N GLY A 170 -24.64 -9.53 5.08
CA GLY A 170 -24.93 -8.11 4.89
C GLY A 170 -24.81 -7.65 3.44
N SER A 171 -24.83 -6.34 3.23
CA SER A 171 -24.67 -5.72 1.90
C SER A 171 -23.94 -4.37 1.99
N GLY A 172 -23.38 -3.93 0.87
CA GLY A 172 -22.70 -2.64 0.75
C GLY A 172 -21.56 -2.45 1.76
N SER A 173 -21.51 -1.28 2.40
CA SER A 173 -20.47 -0.94 3.38
C SER A 173 -20.49 -1.84 4.63
N ARG A 174 -21.65 -2.36 5.03
CA ARG A 174 -21.75 -3.27 6.18
C ARG A 174 -21.10 -4.62 5.89
N GLN A 175 -21.34 -5.19 4.71
CA GLN A 175 -20.69 -6.42 4.28
C GLN A 175 -19.17 -6.22 4.15
N ALA A 176 -18.75 -5.10 3.54
CA ALA A 176 -17.34 -4.76 3.41
C ALA A 176 -16.63 -4.69 4.76
N ARG A 177 -17.25 -4.03 5.74
CA ARG A 177 -16.70 -3.93 7.10
C ARG A 177 -16.66 -5.29 7.80
N ALA A 178 -17.75 -6.06 7.74
CA ALA A 178 -17.80 -7.39 8.34
C ALA A 178 -16.75 -8.33 7.74
N PHE A 179 -16.51 -8.26 6.43
CA PHE A 179 -15.46 -9.04 5.76
C PHE A 179 -14.08 -8.63 6.26
N GLN A 180 -13.80 -7.32 6.32
CA GLN A 180 -12.51 -6.80 6.78
C GLN A 180 -12.22 -7.23 8.22
N GLU A 181 -13.18 -7.06 9.12
CA GLU A 181 -13.05 -7.41 10.54
C GLU A 181 -12.84 -8.92 10.75
N ALA A 182 -13.60 -9.77 10.04
CA ALA A 182 -13.43 -11.22 10.12
C ALA A 182 -12.04 -11.65 9.60
N PHE A 183 -11.63 -11.12 8.44
CA PHE A 183 -10.34 -11.44 7.83
C PHE A 183 -9.15 -11.00 8.71
N ASP A 184 -9.23 -9.80 9.29
CA ASP A 184 -8.18 -9.28 10.17
C ASP A 184 -8.13 -10.04 11.50
N THR A 185 -9.27 -10.55 12.00
CA THR A 185 -9.32 -11.43 13.18
C THR A 185 -8.61 -12.75 12.91
N GLU A 186 -8.91 -13.41 11.79
CA GLU A 186 -8.23 -14.64 11.38
C GLU A 186 -6.74 -14.40 11.15
N ARG A 187 -6.38 -13.27 10.54
CA ARG A 187 -4.99 -12.87 10.33
C ARG A 187 -4.23 -12.70 11.64
N LYS A 188 -4.85 -12.08 12.64
CA LYS A 188 -4.25 -11.96 13.97
C LYS A 188 -4.02 -13.33 14.59
N ALA A 189 -5.02 -14.21 14.56
CA ALA A 189 -4.89 -15.57 15.08
C ALA A 189 -3.71 -16.34 14.43
N ARG A 190 -3.56 -16.27 13.10
CA ARG A 190 -2.43 -16.91 12.40
C ARG A 190 -1.06 -16.39 12.84
N ARG A 191 -0.96 -15.10 13.18
CA ARG A 191 0.30 -14.49 13.64
C ARG A 191 0.62 -14.88 15.08
N ASP A 192 -0.41 -14.94 15.92
CA ASP A 192 -0.28 -15.38 17.31
C ASP A 192 0.19 -16.86 17.35
N ASP A 193 -0.38 -17.72 16.49
CA ASP A 193 0.03 -19.13 16.36
C ASP A 193 1.47 -19.32 15.84
N GLN A 194 1.98 -18.39 15.01
CA GLN A 194 3.35 -18.45 14.48
C GLN A 194 4.40 -17.90 15.46
N SER A 195 3.96 -17.20 16.51
CA SER A 195 4.83 -16.57 17.51
C SER A 195 4.93 -17.37 18.81
N ALA A 196 4.18 -18.47 18.91
CA ALA A 196 4.16 -19.42 20.03
C ALA A 196 5.13 -20.59 19.78
#